data_AF-A0A816DST2-F1
#
_entry.id   AF-A0A816DST2-F1
#
_cell.length_a   1.000
_cell.length_b   1.000
_cell.length_c   1.000
_cell.angle_alpha   90.00
_cell.angle_beta   90.00
_cell.angle_gamma   90.00
#
_symmetry.space_group_name_H-M   'P 1'
#
loop_
_entity.id
_entity.type
_entity.pdbx_description
1 polymer ?
#
loop_
_entity_poly.entity_id
_entity_poly.type
_entity_poly.pdbx_seq_one_letter_code
_entity_poly.pdbx_strand_id
1 'polypeptide(L)'
;IIINENHRINIKFLSITGDSPALSKILNFIGHGGYYCCNFCYVRGIDIGRKRQYFYGKKIFLRHMEKYYKQSKQAETTKENIYGHKGISILQDILDIPLPHAILIDYQHVTLLRHTKTVLRAIYKQLKPSDRERFDNKLKYQSFPHFFNRQMKPFKEFRFIQAVELRNILFYGFLPLSFEFIDNQQLAHFALFICSIRLYHSQPPMFGDKTQAIADKLFEQYYKDHGIFYSDIQNYVLHMHHHFGTQYQNYGSLANIGCFYQEDLIGHISKNIHGSNYYSDLVVHYYSIDFDLHAQISHTKYKTISKPIDLNVNIIINDYPTIIQHHDKICTCLNHLTCISIYRRCVIRNYIFHSLIYNKRGKSNSYFISYSKSANDYIKYFGRIILFFSCINRNYAVVQRYTQNQNFSYLFKTSPYFSLLEKPLDNCFSLLSKEPSDLFDIININHVIKHCITFEFQQQLIVTEVSAYHEHD
;
A
#
# COMPACT_ATOMS: atom_id res chain seq x y z
N ILE A 1 -28.69 -0.53 21.19
CA ILE A 1 -30.07 -0.71 20.65
C ILE A 1 -30.70 0.67 20.61
N ILE A 2 -30.90 1.26 19.42
CA ILE A 2 -31.75 2.45 19.26
C ILE A 2 -33.11 1.91 18.83
N ILE A 3 -34.14 2.12 19.66
CA ILE A 3 -35.50 1.67 19.37
C ILE A 3 -36.25 2.88 18.84
N ASN A 4 -36.48 2.89 17.53
CA ASN A 4 -37.62 3.60 16.96
C ASN A 4 -38.63 2.51 16.59
N GLU A 5 -39.91 2.69 16.89
CA GLU A 5 -40.90 1.61 17.14
C GLU A 5 -41.09 0.57 16.01
N ASN A 6 -40.51 0.77 14.82
CA ASN A 6 -40.60 -0.15 13.68
C ASN A 6 -39.28 -0.76 13.19
N HIS A 7 -38.12 -0.47 13.79
CA HIS A 7 -36.84 -1.05 13.35
C HIS A 7 -35.91 -1.41 14.52
N ARG A 8 -35.46 -2.69 14.57
CA ARG A 8 -34.40 -3.13 15.48
C ARG A 8 -33.05 -3.04 14.77
N ILE A 9 -32.19 -2.13 15.22
CA ILE A 9 -30.79 -2.03 14.78
C ILE A 9 -29.90 -2.77 15.78
N ASN A 10 -29.28 -3.87 15.33
CA ASN A 10 -28.26 -4.60 16.08
C ASN A 10 -26.87 -4.08 15.68
N ILE A 11 -26.21 -3.37 16.59
CA ILE A 11 -24.84 -2.91 16.42
C ILE A 11 -23.92 -4.01 16.95
N LYS A 12 -22.91 -4.39 16.16
CA LYS A 12 -21.87 -5.35 16.55
C LYS A 12 -20.50 -4.70 16.54
N PHE A 13 -19.72 -4.91 17.60
CA PHE A 13 -18.33 -4.48 17.74
C PHE A 13 -17.41 -5.68 17.48
N LEU A 14 -16.97 -5.80 16.23
CA LEU A 14 -16.21 -6.96 15.77
C LEU A 14 -14.72 -6.89 16.13
N SER A 15 -14.15 -5.70 16.14
CA SER A 15 -12.69 -5.56 16.21
C SER A 15 -12.24 -4.23 16.78
N ILE A 16 -11.00 -4.20 17.26
CA ILE A 16 -10.32 -3.00 17.75
C ILE A 16 -8.95 -2.87 17.11
N THR A 17 -8.54 -1.64 16.81
CA THR A 17 -7.23 -1.32 16.26
C THR A 17 -6.70 -0.05 16.92
N GLY A 18 -5.39 0.19 16.79
CA GLY A 18 -4.74 1.38 17.32
C GLY A 18 -3.24 1.19 17.46
N ASP A 19 -2.55 2.26 17.85
CA ASP A 19 -1.14 2.17 18.18
C ASP A 19 -0.91 1.27 19.41
N SER A 20 0.26 0.62 19.49
CA SER A 20 0.53 -0.33 20.57
C SER A 20 0.41 0.29 21.98
N PRO A 21 0.88 1.54 22.23
CA PRO A 21 0.66 2.21 23.51
C PRO A 21 -0.81 2.37 23.91
N ALA A 22 -1.71 2.80 23.02
CA ALA A 22 -3.12 2.94 23.36
C ALA A 22 -3.76 1.56 23.59
N LEU A 23 -3.49 0.59 22.71
CA LEU A 23 -4.01 -0.77 22.85
C LEU A 23 -3.57 -1.41 24.17
N SER A 24 -2.30 -1.28 24.57
CA SER A 24 -1.83 -1.81 25.86
C SER A 24 -2.55 -1.21 27.07
N LYS A 25 -2.98 0.05 27.00
CA LYS A 25 -3.77 0.67 28.09
C LYS A 25 -5.19 0.12 28.12
N ILE A 26 -5.88 0.14 26.99
CA ILE A 26 -7.28 -0.32 26.87
C ILE A 26 -7.40 -1.80 27.24
N LEU A 27 -6.47 -2.62 26.75
CA LEU A 27 -6.45 -4.06 27.00
C LEU A 27 -5.97 -4.45 28.40
N ASN A 28 -5.57 -3.48 29.22
CA ASN A 28 -4.90 -3.69 30.49
C ASN A 28 -3.72 -4.68 30.38
N PHE A 29 -2.89 -4.47 29.35
CA PHE A 29 -1.79 -5.34 28.95
C PHE A 29 -0.45 -4.60 29.04
N ILE A 30 0.66 -5.33 29.15
CA ILE A 30 1.99 -4.71 29.16
C ILE A 30 2.29 -4.04 27.81
N GLY A 31 3.09 -2.98 27.88
CA GLY A 31 3.59 -2.30 26.70
C GLY A 31 4.64 -3.12 25.92
N HIS A 32 4.98 -2.63 24.74
CA HIS A 32 5.90 -3.21 23.77
C HIS A 32 7.33 -3.55 24.27
N GLY A 33 7.73 -3.10 25.47
CA GLY A 33 9.02 -3.42 26.09
C GLY A 33 9.00 -4.63 27.06
N GLY A 34 7.82 -5.14 27.39
CA GLY A 34 7.66 -6.20 28.40
C GLY A 34 7.97 -7.61 27.88
N TYR A 35 8.34 -8.54 28.77
CA TYR A 35 8.74 -9.90 28.39
C TYR A 35 7.68 -10.67 27.56
N TYR A 36 6.39 -10.49 27.87
CA TYR A 36 5.27 -11.17 27.21
C TYR A 36 4.28 -10.19 26.56
N CYS A 37 4.77 -9.23 25.79
CA CYS A 37 3.95 -8.13 25.26
C CYS A 37 3.15 -8.47 23.99
N CYS A 38 3.25 -9.67 23.45
CA CYS A 38 2.43 -10.09 22.32
C CYS A 38 1.03 -10.51 22.79
N ASN A 39 0.00 -9.89 22.21
CA ASN A 39 -1.41 -10.23 22.45
C ASN A 39 -1.82 -11.56 21.82
N PHE A 40 -1.05 -12.06 20.86
CA PHE A 40 -1.42 -13.23 20.06
C PHE A 40 -0.70 -14.51 20.49
N CYS A 41 0.47 -14.40 21.13
CA CYS A 41 1.25 -15.58 21.52
C CYS A 41 2.04 -15.40 22.82
N TYR A 42 2.62 -16.50 23.31
CA TYR A 42 3.42 -16.56 24.52
C TYR A 42 4.95 -16.44 24.29
N VAL A 43 5.39 -15.95 23.13
CA VAL A 43 6.82 -15.78 22.88
C VAL A 43 7.39 -14.77 23.88
N ARG A 44 8.32 -15.25 24.72
CA ARG A 44 9.01 -14.42 25.71
C ARG A 44 10.19 -13.70 25.06
N GLY A 45 10.25 -12.37 25.19
CA GLY A 45 11.39 -11.58 24.76
C GLY A 45 12.60 -11.72 25.70
N ILE A 46 13.79 -11.50 25.17
CA ILE A 46 15.08 -11.54 25.89
C ILE A 46 15.60 -10.10 26.03
N ASP A 47 16.25 -9.80 27.15
CA ASP A 47 16.86 -8.48 27.37
C ASP A 47 18.29 -8.51 26.85
N ILE A 48 18.60 -7.64 25.88
CA ILE A 48 19.94 -7.49 25.32
C ILE A 48 20.22 -5.99 25.23
N GLY A 49 21.19 -5.52 26.00
CA GLY A 49 21.60 -4.10 25.99
C GLY A 49 20.46 -3.14 26.35
N ARG A 50 19.61 -3.51 27.34
CA ARG A 50 18.40 -2.76 27.75
C ARG A 50 17.32 -2.66 26.66
N LYS A 51 17.39 -3.51 25.64
CA LYS A 51 16.38 -3.62 24.59
C LYS A 51 15.78 -5.01 24.62
N ARG A 52 14.45 -5.05 24.50
CA ARG A 52 13.70 -6.31 24.40
C ARG A 52 13.76 -6.85 22.97
N GLN A 53 14.33 -8.03 22.80
CA GLN A 53 14.46 -8.73 21.52
C GLN A 53 13.62 -10.01 21.48
N TYR A 54 13.03 -10.29 20.33
CA TYR A 54 12.21 -11.46 20.01
C TYR A 54 12.86 -12.17 18.83
N PHE A 55 13.68 -13.17 19.13
CA PHE A 55 14.38 -13.93 18.11
C PHE A 55 13.47 -14.92 17.39
N TYR A 56 13.73 -15.11 16.10
CA TYR A 56 13.17 -16.20 15.31
C TYR A 56 13.54 -17.58 15.90
N GLY A 57 12.77 -18.61 15.56
CA GLY A 57 13.06 -20.01 15.94
C GLY A 57 12.49 -20.45 17.29
N LYS A 58 11.88 -19.54 18.06
CA LYS A 58 11.10 -19.92 19.24
C LYS A 58 9.78 -20.54 18.81
N LYS A 59 9.45 -21.71 19.36
CA LYS A 59 8.13 -22.33 19.16
C LYS A 59 7.03 -21.37 19.61
N ILE A 60 6.10 -21.09 18.70
CA ILE A 60 5.02 -20.13 18.95
C ILE A 60 3.83 -20.90 19.50
N PHE A 61 3.41 -20.50 20.69
CA PHE A 61 2.16 -20.94 21.29
C PHE A 61 1.18 -19.78 21.25
N LEU A 62 0.11 -19.93 20.48
CA LEU A 62 -0.93 -18.91 20.35
C LEU A 62 -1.75 -18.81 21.64
N ARG A 63 -2.26 -17.61 21.91
CA ARG A 63 -3.20 -17.34 22.99
C ARG A 63 -4.61 -17.69 22.53
N HIS A 64 -5.32 -18.46 23.35
CA HIS A 64 -6.71 -18.82 23.11
C HIS A 64 -7.63 -18.01 24.04
N MET A 65 -8.84 -17.72 23.58
CA MET A 65 -9.81 -16.82 24.23
C MET A 65 -10.04 -17.15 25.71
N GLU A 66 -10.34 -18.41 26.02
CA GLU A 66 -10.59 -18.85 27.41
C GLU A 66 -9.39 -18.62 28.34
N LYS A 67 -8.18 -18.95 27.85
CA LYS A 67 -6.95 -18.82 28.65
C LYS A 67 -6.56 -17.36 28.80
N TYR A 68 -6.74 -16.55 27.75
CA TYR A 68 -6.53 -15.10 27.76
C TYR A 68 -7.40 -14.44 28.84
N TYR A 69 -8.70 -14.78 28.87
CA TYR A 69 -9.61 -14.27 29.89
C TYR A 69 -9.25 -14.74 31.30
N LYS A 70 -9.00 -16.05 31.50
CA LYS A 70 -8.57 -16.59 32.82
C LYS A 70 -7.32 -15.90 33.36
N GLN A 71 -6.32 -15.66 32.51
CA GLN A 71 -5.09 -14.96 32.88
C GLN A 71 -5.34 -13.49 33.22
N SER A 72 -6.23 -12.82 32.48
CA SER A 72 -6.62 -11.44 32.78
C SER A 72 -7.30 -11.31 34.15
N LYS A 73 -8.22 -12.24 34.49
CA LYS A 73 -8.89 -12.32 35.79
C LYS A 73 -7.92 -12.67 36.92
N GLN A 74 -6.95 -13.54 36.65
CA GLN A 74 -5.91 -13.85 37.63
C GLN A 74 -5.07 -12.60 37.93
N ALA A 75 -4.61 -11.88 36.90
CA ALA A 75 -3.86 -10.64 37.07
C ALA A 75 -4.67 -9.55 37.82
N GLU A 76 -5.96 -9.46 37.56
CA GLU A 76 -6.89 -8.56 38.26
C GLU A 76 -6.95 -8.86 39.77
N THR A 77 -7.07 -10.14 40.12
CA THR A 77 -7.21 -10.58 41.51
C THR A 77 -5.89 -10.53 42.26
N THR A 78 -4.80 -11.00 41.66
CA THR A 78 -3.49 -11.06 42.32
C THR A 78 -2.75 -9.71 42.30
N LYS A 79 -3.16 -8.79 41.43
CA LYS A 79 -2.44 -7.54 41.12
C LYS A 79 -1.00 -7.77 40.61
N GLU A 80 -0.73 -8.96 40.08
CA GLU A 80 0.55 -9.34 39.50
C GLU A 80 0.49 -9.43 37.97
N ASN A 81 1.65 -9.36 37.33
CA ASN A 81 1.73 -9.58 35.89
C ASN A 81 1.59 -11.07 35.55
N ILE A 82 0.52 -11.45 34.86
CA ILE A 82 0.32 -12.83 34.40
C ILE A 82 0.50 -12.88 32.89
N TYR A 83 1.67 -13.34 32.43
CA TYR A 83 2.00 -13.43 30.99
C TYR A 83 1.64 -12.17 30.20
N GLY A 84 1.92 -10.99 30.75
CA GLY A 84 1.64 -9.71 30.11
C GLY A 84 0.29 -9.08 30.47
N HIS A 85 -0.65 -9.80 31.06
CA HIS A 85 -1.88 -9.21 31.61
C HIS A 85 -1.57 -8.43 32.89
N LYS A 86 -2.20 -7.27 33.06
CA LYS A 86 -2.23 -6.48 34.30
C LYS A 86 -3.61 -6.48 34.96
N GLY A 87 -4.63 -6.97 34.27
CA GLY A 87 -6.01 -7.11 34.71
C GLY A 87 -6.93 -7.36 33.53
N ILE A 88 -8.24 -7.22 33.74
CA ILE A 88 -9.26 -7.37 32.69
C ILE A 88 -9.28 -6.10 31.82
N SER A 89 -9.52 -6.30 30.52
CA SER A 89 -9.69 -5.21 29.54
C SER A 89 -11.03 -4.51 29.77
N ILE A 90 -11.06 -3.18 29.61
CA ILE A 90 -12.33 -2.43 29.66
C ILE A 90 -13.30 -2.82 28.53
N LEU A 91 -12.79 -3.46 27.48
CA LEU A 91 -13.58 -3.91 26.33
C LEU A 91 -14.00 -5.38 26.41
N GLN A 92 -13.70 -6.08 27.51
CA GLN A 92 -13.91 -7.53 27.63
C GLN A 92 -15.37 -7.94 27.37
N ASP A 93 -16.33 -7.14 27.85
CA ASP A 93 -17.76 -7.42 27.73
C ASP A 93 -18.46 -6.55 26.67
N ILE A 94 -17.71 -5.74 25.93
CA ILE A 94 -18.22 -4.84 24.88
C ILE A 94 -18.08 -5.48 23.49
N LEU A 95 -17.04 -6.30 23.29
CA LEU A 95 -16.72 -6.89 22.00
C LEU A 95 -17.52 -8.16 21.75
N ASP A 96 -18.12 -8.27 20.57
CA ASP A 96 -18.82 -9.50 20.14
C ASP A 96 -17.83 -10.63 19.81
N ILE A 97 -16.61 -10.27 19.40
CA ILE A 97 -15.52 -11.21 19.18
C ILE A 97 -14.62 -11.19 20.43
N PRO A 98 -14.39 -12.34 21.09
CA PRO A 98 -13.56 -12.35 22.30
C PRO A 98 -12.10 -12.01 22.04
N LEU A 99 -11.45 -11.41 23.04
CA LEU A 99 -10.01 -11.18 23.02
C LEU A 99 -9.24 -12.52 23.10
N PRO A 100 -8.08 -12.65 22.41
CA PRO A 100 -7.40 -11.61 21.64
C PRO A 100 -7.82 -11.51 20.16
N HIS A 101 -8.78 -12.32 19.69
CA HIS A 101 -9.10 -12.43 18.27
C HIS A 101 -9.68 -11.14 17.65
N ALA A 102 -10.34 -10.31 18.47
CA ALA A 102 -10.81 -8.98 18.05
C ALA A 102 -9.70 -7.95 17.84
N ILE A 103 -8.45 -8.22 18.23
CA ILE A 103 -7.36 -7.26 18.11
C ILE A 103 -6.81 -7.29 16.68
N LEU A 104 -6.88 -6.15 16.00
CA LEU A 104 -6.26 -5.91 14.71
C LEU A 104 -4.87 -5.31 14.88
N ILE A 105 -3.97 -5.72 13.99
CA ILE A 105 -2.65 -5.11 13.93
C ILE A 105 -2.69 -3.94 12.97
N ASP A 106 -2.45 -2.75 13.50
CA ASP A 106 -2.36 -1.57 12.67
C ASP A 106 -1.06 -1.55 11.84
N TYR A 107 -1.21 -1.80 10.53
CA TYR A 107 -0.07 -1.83 9.62
C TYR A 107 0.61 -0.45 9.52
N GLN A 108 -0.12 0.66 9.67
CA GLN A 108 0.44 2.00 9.59
C GLN A 108 1.54 2.19 10.64
N HIS A 109 1.18 1.93 11.90
CA HIS A 109 2.08 2.09 13.02
C HIS A 109 3.13 0.99 13.06
N VAL A 110 2.75 -0.27 12.89
CA VAL A 110 3.66 -1.41 13.02
C VAL A 110 4.63 -1.49 11.84
N THR A 111 4.10 -1.52 10.61
CA THR A 111 4.91 -1.75 9.41
C THR A 111 5.63 -0.50 8.96
N LEU A 112 4.93 0.62 8.80
CA LEU A 112 5.52 1.82 8.19
C LEU A 112 6.30 2.65 9.21
N LEU A 113 5.60 3.23 10.19
CA LEU A 113 6.18 4.20 11.12
C LEU A 113 7.22 3.61 12.07
N ARG A 114 7.15 2.30 12.35
CA ARG A 114 8.09 1.60 13.23
C ARG A 114 9.08 0.76 12.44
N HIS A 115 8.68 -0.39 11.90
CA HIS A 115 9.65 -1.36 11.37
C HIS A 115 10.40 -0.84 10.15
N THR A 116 9.68 -0.43 9.10
CA THR A 116 10.26 0.13 7.87
C THR A 116 11.16 1.31 8.18
N LYS A 117 10.66 2.30 8.93
CA LYS A 117 11.45 3.47 9.35
C LYS A 117 12.73 3.10 10.09
N THR A 118 12.70 2.08 10.95
CA THR A 118 13.86 1.63 11.72
C THR A 118 14.90 0.96 10.82
N VAL A 119 14.48 0.06 9.94
CA VAL A 119 15.36 -0.67 9.02
C VAL A 119 15.97 0.28 8.00
N LEU A 120 15.15 1.15 7.37
CA LEU A 120 15.65 2.17 6.43
C LEU A 120 16.67 3.10 7.09
N ARG A 121 16.46 3.48 8.35
CA ARG A 121 17.43 4.28 9.10
C ARG A 121 18.72 3.52 9.39
N ALA A 122 18.65 2.22 9.66
CA ALA A 122 19.83 1.39 9.87
C ALA A 122 20.66 1.29 8.59
N ILE A 123 20.02 1.01 7.45
CA ILE A 123 20.63 1.00 6.12
C ILE A 123 21.25 2.35 5.78
N TYR A 124 20.49 3.44 5.93
CA TYR A 124 20.94 4.79 5.57
C TYR A 124 22.19 5.23 6.34
N LYS A 125 22.32 4.80 7.61
CA LYS A 125 23.51 5.07 8.43
C LYS A 125 24.77 4.35 7.92
N GLN A 126 24.63 3.25 7.18
CA GLN A 126 25.77 2.53 6.59
C GLN A 126 26.30 3.24 5.33
N LEU A 127 25.49 4.05 4.67
CA LEU A 127 25.87 4.78 3.46
C LEU A 127 26.89 5.90 3.75
N LYS A 128 27.79 6.14 2.79
CA LYS A 128 28.71 7.29 2.79
C LYS A 128 27.94 8.61 2.62
N PRO A 129 28.44 9.75 3.15
CA PRO A 129 27.75 11.03 3.01
C PRO A 129 27.38 11.42 1.57
N SER A 130 28.26 11.18 0.59
CA SER A 130 27.99 11.44 -0.84
C SER A 130 26.85 10.58 -1.38
N ASP A 131 26.79 9.30 -0.99
CA ASP A 131 25.76 8.37 -1.43
C ASP A 131 24.42 8.70 -0.79
N ARG A 132 24.42 9.16 0.47
CA ARG A 132 23.24 9.68 1.15
C ARG A 132 22.62 10.86 0.38
N GLU A 133 23.43 11.82 -0.03
CA GLU A 133 22.95 12.98 -0.79
C GLU A 133 22.36 12.57 -2.14
N ARG A 134 23.06 11.70 -2.89
CA ARG A 134 22.57 11.16 -4.16
C ARG A 134 21.26 10.40 -3.99
N PHE A 135 21.16 9.57 -2.96
CA PHE A 135 19.96 8.80 -2.68
C PHE A 135 18.79 9.70 -2.29
N ASP A 136 19.02 10.69 -1.42
CA ASP A 136 18.02 11.70 -1.04
C ASP A 136 17.52 12.50 -2.25
N ASN A 137 18.41 12.86 -3.19
CA ASN A 137 18.02 13.53 -4.43
C ASN A 137 17.15 12.64 -5.32
N LYS A 138 17.50 11.35 -5.46
CA LYS A 138 16.68 10.38 -6.20
C LYS A 138 15.27 10.25 -5.59
N LEU A 139 15.17 10.19 -4.26
CA LEU A 139 13.87 10.16 -3.56
C LEU A 139 13.06 11.43 -3.82
N LYS A 140 13.69 12.60 -3.68
CA LYS A 140 13.04 13.91 -3.78
C LYS A 140 12.48 14.21 -5.17
N TYR A 141 13.20 13.81 -6.22
CA TYR A 141 12.84 14.15 -7.60
C TYR A 141 12.10 13.03 -8.35
N GLN A 142 11.78 11.92 -7.66
CA GLN A 142 10.99 10.85 -8.26
C GLN A 142 9.59 11.35 -8.64
N SER A 143 9.20 11.10 -9.89
CA SER A 143 7.88 11.43 -10.41
C SER A 143 6.84 10.38 -10.03
N PHE A 144 5.64 10.85 -9.68
CA PHE A 144 4.49 10.01 -9.32
C PHE A 144 3.23 10.40 -10.12
N PRO A 145 2.23 9.50 -10.19
CA PRO A 145 0.92 9.87 -10.69
C PRO A 145 0.32 11.03 -9.90
N HIS A 146 -0.53 11.83 -10.54
CA HIS A 146 -0.94 13.15 -10.06
C HIS A 146 -1.77 13.09 -8.77
N PHE A 147 -2.45 11.96 -8.53
CA PHE A 147 -3.24 11.72 -7.31
C PHE A 147 -2.37 11.34 -6.11
N PHE A 148 -1.06 11.16 -6.26
CA PHE A 148 -0.17 11.04 -5.11
C PHE A 148 0.03 12.42 -4.46
N ASN A 149 -0.86 12.74 -3.51
CA ASN A 149 -0.82 13.99 -2.75
C ASN A 149 0.49 14.18 -1.95
N ARG A 150 1.16 13.08 -1.60
CA ARG A 150 2.47 13.07 -0.94
C ARG A 150 3.48 12.24 -1.73
N GLN A 151 4.60 12.85 -2.07
CA GLN A 151 5.74 12.19 -2.72
C GLN A 151 6.69 11.58 -1.69
N MET A 152 7.73 10.89 -2.15
CA MET A 152 8.77 10.39 -1.25
C MET A 152 9.58 11.54 -0.66
N LYS A 153 9.96 11.40 0.61
CA LYS A 153 10.84 12.36 1.28
C LYS A 153 12.27 11.85 1.39
N PRO A 154 13.27 12.74 1.31
CA PRO A 154 14.64 12.47 1.69
C PRO A 154 14.77 11.86 3.10
N PHE A 155 15.69 10.92 3.26
CA PHE A 155 15.98 10.27 4.54
C PHE A 155 16.69 11.19 5.53
N LYS A 156 17.37 12.26 5.08
CA LYS A 156 17.81 13.33 6.00
C LYS A 156 16.65 13.94 6.82
N GLU A 157 15.42 13.84 6.34
CA GLU A 157 14.21 14.33 6.99
C GLU A 157 13.45 13.22 7.76
N PHE A 158 14.07 12.08 8.10
CA PHE A 158 13.42 10.94 8.76
C PHE A 158 12.47 11.32 9.91
N ARG A 159 12.79 12.36 10.69
CA ARG A 159 11.93 12.85 11.78
C ARG A 159 10.53 13.25 11.32
N PHE A 160 10.42 13.82 10.12
CA PHE A 160 9.20 14.41 9.55
C PHE A 160 8.57 13.56 8.44
N ILE A 161 9.12 12.37 8.16
CA ILE A 161 8.52 11.44 7.21
C ILE A 161 7.28 10.81 7.84
N GLN A 162 6.16 10.94 7.14
CA GLN A 162 4.86 10.39 7.49
C GLN A 162 4.67 8.96 6.97
N ALA A 163 3.60 8.30 7.42
CA ALA A 163 3.30 6.94 7.03
C ALA A 163 3.08 6.78 5.51
N VAL A 164 2.28 7.64 4.88
CA VAL A 164 2.02 7.60 3.43
C VAL A 164 3.31 7.72 2.61
N GLU A 165 4.25 8.56 3.05
CA GLU A 165 5.54 8.76 2.40
C GLU A 165 6.43 7.50 2.55
N LEU A 166 6.45 6.89 3.74
CA LEU A 166 7.13 5.60 3.98
C LEU A 166 6.51 4.45 3.19
N ARG A 167 5.18 4.44 2.99
CA ARG A 167 4.50 3.47 2.12
C ARG A 167 4.99 3.59 0.68
N ASN A 168 5.04 4.83 0.17
CA ASN A 168 5.50 5.08 -1.19
C ASN A 168 6.97 4.65 -1.38
N ILE A 169 7.80 4.89 -0.37
CA ILE A 169 9.18 4.40 -0.32
C ILE A 169 9.19 2.87 -0.30
N LEU A 170 8.47 2.22 0.61
CA LEU A 170 8.49 0.76 0.80
C LEU A 170 8.01 0.00 -0.45
N PHE A 171 6.88 0.41 -1.04
CA PHE A 171 6.24 -0.34 -2.11
C PHE A 171 6.77 -0.02 -3.50
N TYR A 172 7.27 1.19 -3.71
CA TYR A 172 7.62 1.64 -5.05
C TYR A 172 9.07 2.07 -5.14
N GLY A 173 9.53 2.95 -4.24
CA GLY A 173 10.80 3.65 -4.44
C GLY A 173 12.05 2.93 -3.97
N PHE A 174 11.99 2.15 -2.89
CA PHE A 174 13.20 1.69 -2.22
C PHE A 174 14.01 0.74 -3.09
N LEU A 175 13.41 -0.35 -3.61
CA LEU A 175 14.17 -1.31 -4.42
C LEU A 175 14.77 -0.66 -5.68
N PRO A 176 13.99 0.06 -6.52
CA PRO A 176 14.53 0.62 -7.76
C PRO A 176 15.64 1.64 -7.54
N LEU A 177 15.57 2.41 -6.45
CA LEU A 177 16.51 3.50 -6.20
C LEU A 177 17.76 3.07 -5.42
N SER A 178 17.79 1.86 -4.84
CA SER A 178 18.82 1.46 -3.87
C SER A 178 19.96 0.61 -4.42
N PHE A 179 19.83 0.03 -5.61
CA PHE A 179 20.83 -0.90 -6.18
C PHE A 179 22.25 -0.34 -6.28
N GLU A 180 22.39 0.98 -6.44
CA GLU A 180 23.71 1.62 -6.55
C GLU A 180 24.34 1.97 -5.19
N PHE A 181 23.61 1.78 -4.10
CA PHE A 181 24.02 2.22 -2.76
C PHE A 181 24.12 1.07 -1.75
N ILE A 182 23.39 -0.02 -1.98
CA ILE A 182 23.22 -1.12 -1.02
C ILE A 182 23.76 -2.41 -1.61
N ASP A 183 24.45 -3.20 -0.79
CA ASP A 183 24.88 -4.55 -1.15
C ASP A 183 23.70 -5.43 -1.61
N ASN A 184 23.92 -6.24 -2.65
CA ASN A 184 22.86 -7.02 -3.26
C ASN A 184 22.24 -8.06 -2.31
N GLN A 185 23.01 -8.60 -1.36
CA GLN A 185 22.47 -9.55 -0.37
C GLN A 185 21.57 -8.84 0.64
N GLN A 186 22.00 -7.68 1.16
CA GLN A 186 21.17 -6.88 2.07
C GLN A 186 19.90 -6.37 1.37
N LEU A 187 20.01 -5.95 0.10
CA LEU A 187 18.87 -5.51 -0.69
C LEU A 187 17.90 -6.66 -0.98
N ALA A 188 18.40 -7.84 -1.34
CA ALA A 188 17.58 -9.03 -1.54
C ALA A 188 16.89 -9.46 -0.24
N HIS A 189 17.59 -9.40 0.89
CA HIS A 189 17.00 -9.69 2.19
C HIS A 189 15.85 -8.74 2.50
N PHE A 190 16.04 -7.43 2.30
CA PHE A 190 14.94 -6.47 2.49
C PHE A 190 13.82 -6.61 1.45
N ALA A 191 14.13 -7.08 0.24
CA ALA A 191 13.12 -7.40 -0.77
C ALA A 191 12.15 -8.49 -0.30
N LEU A 192 12.59 -9.45 0.54
CA LEU A 192 11.69 -10.45 1.14
C LEU A 192 10.59 -9.76 1.96
N PHE A 193 10.97 -8.78 2.78
CA PHE A 193 10.03 -7.99 3.57
C PHE A 193 9.11 -7.16 2.68
N ILE A 194 9.65 -6.41 1.72
CA ILE A 194 8.86 -5.59 0.79
C ILE A 194 7.82 -6.45 0.06
N CYS A 195 8.23 -7.57 -0.51
CA CYS A 195 7.34 -8.48 -1.22
C CYS A 195 6.29 -9.07 -0.28
N SER A 196 6.67 -9.53 0.92
CA SER A 196 5.72 -10.06 1.90
C SER A 196 4.62 -9.04 2.24
N ILE A 197 5.01 -7.81 2.59
CA ILE A 197 4.04 -6.76 2.92
C ILE A 197 3.18 -6.39 1.71
N ARG A 198 3.77 -6.25 0.50
CA ARG A 198 2.98 -5.98 -0.72
C ARG A 198 1.97 -7.06 -1.03
N LEU A 199 2.28 -8.33 -0.76
CA LEU A 199 1.35 -9.44 -0.93
C LEU A 199 0.19 -9.35 0.06
N TYR A 200 0.47 -9.16 1.35
CA TYR A 200 -0.57 -8.92 2.35
C TYR A 200 -1.42 -7.69 2.07
N HIS A 201 -0.86 -6.71 1.37
CA HIS A 201 -1.53 -5.48 1.02
C HIS A 201 -2.33 -5.57 -0.29
N SER A 202 -2.01 -6.52 -1.17
CA SER A 202 -2.56 -6.56 -2.53
C SER A 202 -4.08 -6.74 -2.57
N GLN A 203 -4.76 -5.94 -3.41
CA GLN A 203 -6.16 -6.12 -3.77
C GLN A 203 -6.36 -5.94 -5.29
N PRO A 204 -6.93 -6.93 -5.99
CA PRO A 204 -7.19 -8.31 -5.52
C PRO A 204 -5.89 -9.04 -5.11
N PRO A 205 -5.98 -10.20 -4.42
CA PRO A 205 -4.80 -10.99 -4.02
C PRO A 205 -3.92 -11.34 -5.23
N MET A 206 -2.64 -10.99 -5.16
CA MET A 206 -1.70 -11.09 -6.30
C MET A 206 -1.53 -12.51 -6.85
N PHE A 207 -1.62 -13.53 -5.99
CA PHE A 207 -1.51 -14.95 -6.35
C PHE A 207 -2.77 -15.75 -5.96
N GLY A 208 -3.93 -15.09 -5.93
CA GLY A 208 -5.18 -15.70 -5.45
C GLY A 208 -5.02 -16.28 -4.04
N ASP A 209 -5.53 -17.48 -3.82
CA ASP A 209 -5.52 -18.17 -2.52
C ASP A 209 -4.10 -18.48 -1.99
N LYS A 210 -3.09 -18.49 -2.88
CA LYS A 210 -1.69 -18.73 -2.50
C LYS A 210 -0.98 -17.48 -1.95
N THR A 211 -1.60 -16.31 -2.06
CA THR A 211 -0.98 -15.02 -1.69
C THR A 211 -0.45 -15.02 -0.26
N GLN A 212 -1.27 -15.44 0.70
CA GLN A 212 -0.88 -15.50 2.13
C GLN A 212 0.30 -16.45 2.34
N ALA A 213 0.21 -17.69 1.85
CA ALA A 213 1.25 -18.69 2.04
C ALA A 213 2.61 -18.29 1.44
N ILE A 214 2.61 -17.54 0.33
CA ILE A 214 3.83 -16.97 -0.25
C ILE A 214 4.35 -15.84 0.64
N ALA A 215 3.48 -14.93 1.10
CA ALA A 215 3.85 -13.83 1.97
C ALA A 215 4.43 -14.30 3.31
N ASP A 216 3.86 -15.34 3.92
CA ASP A 216 4.36 -15.99 5.13
C ASP A 216 5.78 -16.51 4.92
N LYS A 217 6.02 -17.30 3.85
CA LYS A 217 7.35 -17.85 3.54
C LYS A 217 8.42 -16.77 3.36
N LEU A 218 8.08 -15.68 2.67
CA LEU A 218 8.98 -14.54 2.48
C LEU A 218 9.31 -13.88 3.83
N PHE A 219 8.31 -13.66 4.67
CA PHE A 219 8.50 -13.03 5.97
C PHE A 219 9.28 -13.94 6.94
N GLU A 220 9.01 -15.24 6.96
CA GLU A 220 9.74 -16.22 7.76
C GLU A 220 11.23 -16.18 7.44
N GLN A 221 11.59 -16.20 6.15
CA GLN A 221 12.98 -16.10 5.74
C GLN A 221 13.58 -14.73 6.12
N TYR A 222 12.84 -13.64 5.91
CA TYR A 222 13.28 -12.30 6.32
C TYR A 222 13.60 -12.25 7.82
N TYR A 223 12.72 -12.80 8.66
CA TYR A 223 12.86 -12.78 10.12
C TYR A 223 14.00 -13.69 10.58
N LYS A 224 14.13 -14.88 10.00
CA LYS A 224 15.21 -15.84 10.30
C LYS A 224 16.59 -15.20 10.15
N ASP A 225 16.80 -14.49 9.04
CA ASP A 225 18.10 -13.92 8.69
C ASP A 225 18.24 -12.44 9.12
N HIS A 226 17.25 -11.88 9.81
CA HIS A 226 17.22 -10.45 10.15
C HIS A 226 18.46 -9.99 10.92
N GLY A 227 18.93 -10.81 11.86
CA GLY A 227 20.11 -10.49 12.68
C GLY A 227 21.43 -10.48 11.91
N ILE A 228 21.48 -11.06 10.70
CA ILE A 228 22.66 -11.04 9.83
C ILE A 228 22.89 -9.63 9.28
N PHE A 229 21.81 -8.92 8.93
CA PHE A 229 21.87 -7.61 8.27
C PHE A 229 21.58 -6.43 9.18
N TYR A 230 20.84 -6.65 10.27
CA TYR A 230 20.33 -5.60 11.15
C TYR A 230 20.53 -5.96 12.62
N SER A 231 21.57 -5.38 13.24
CA SER A 231 21.87 -5.60 14.65
C SER A 231 20.81 -4.94 15.55
N ASP A 232 20.37 -5.66 16.59
CA ASP A 232 19.46 -5.19 17.65
C ASP A 232 18.08 -4.67 17.17
N ILE A 233 17.60 -5.10 16.00
CA ILE A 233 16.31 -4.64 15.42
C ILE A 233 15.24 -5.75 15.41
N GLN A 234 15.48 -6.90 16.04
CA GLN A 234 14.49 -7.97 16.25
C GLN A 234 13.52 -7.66 17.40
N ASN A 235 12.93 -6.48 17.37
CA ASN A 235 12.05 -5.96 18.42
C ASN A 235 10.62 -6.52 18.33
N TYR A 236 9.76 -6.09 19.27
CA TYR A 236 8.35 -6.45 19.31
C TYR A 236 7.62 -6.22 17.97
N VAL A 237 7.93 -5.13 17.27
CA VAL A 237 7.25 -4.77 16.03
C VAL A 237 7.57 -5.78 14.93
N LEU A 238 8.82 -6.22 14.79
CA LEU A 238 9.17 -7.29 13.86
C LEU A 238 8.43 -8.59 14.22
N HIS A 239 8.30 -8.91 15.50
CA HIS A 239 7.54 -10.09 15.93
C HIS A 239 6.06 -10.01 15.54
N MET A 240 5.45 -8.82 15.56
CA MET A 240 4.03 -8.63 15.22
C MET A 240 3.71 -9.01 13.78
N HIS A 241 4.64 -8.81 12.84
CA HIS A 241 4.49 -9.23 11.45
C HIS A 241 4.30 -10.75 11.28
N HIS A 242 4.75 -11.57 12.23
CA HIS A 242 4.51 -13.01 12.20
C HIS A 242 3.02 -13.37 12.33
N HIS A 243 2.20 -12.46 12.85
CA HIS A 243 0.75 -12.65 12.98
C HIS A 243 -0.03 -12.08 11.79
N PHE A 244 0.63 -11.50 10.78
CA PHE A 244 -0.03 -10.91 9.62
C PHE A 244 -0.75 -11.96 8.76
N GLY A 245 -0.22 -13.18 8.65
CA GLY A 245 -0.90 -14.27 7.93
C GLY A 245 -2.29 -14.55 8.49
N THR A 246 -2.41 -14.66 9.82
CA THR A 246 -3.71 -14.83 10.50
C THR A 246 -4.61 -13.61 10.36
N GLN A 247 -4.06 -12.39 10.44
CA GLN A 247 -4.84 -11.17 10.23
C GLN A 247 -5.40 -11.10 8.81
N TYR A 248 -4.57 -11.42 7.81
CA TYR A 248 -4.95 -11.45 6.42
C TYR A 248 -6.03 -12.49 6.14
N GLN A 249 -5.90 -13.68 6.73
CA GLN A 249 -6.90 -14.73 6.60
C GLN A 249 -8.26 -14.33 7.18
N ASN A 250 -8.26 -13.64 8.32
CA ASN A 250 -9.49 -13.29 9.04
C ASN A 250 -10.16 -12.01 8.50
N TYR A 251 -9.38 -11.04 8.04
CA TYR A 251 -9.86 -9.69 7.73
C TYR A 251 -9.56 -9.22 6.31
N GLY A 252 -8.85 -10.02 5.51
CA GLY A 252 -8.45 -9.67 4.16
C GLY A 252 -7.22 -8.77 4.11
N SER A 253 -7.05 -8.02 3.01
CA SER A 253 -5.80 -7.30 2.79
C SER A 253 -5.58 -6.15 3.78
N LEU A 254 -4.31 -5.92 4.12
CA LEU A 254 -3.87 -4.85 5.01
C LEU A 254 -4.19 -3.45 4.49
N ALA A 255 -4.47 -3.30 3.19
CA ALA A 255 -4.94 -2.04 2.62
C ALA A 255 -6.24 -1.53 3.27
N ASN A 256 -7.03 -2.44 3.84
CA ASN A 256 -8.27 -2.12 4.53
C ASN A 256 -8.10 -2.06 6.06
N ILE A 257 -6.90 -2.32 6.58
CA ILE A 257 -6.63 -2.55 8.00
C ILE A 257 -5.50 -1.63 8.46
N GLY A 258 -5.83 -0.38 8.74
CA GLY A 258 -4.90 0.60 9.29
C GLY A 258 -5.63 1.81 9.88
N CYS A 259 -4.90 2.64 10.63
CA CYS A 259 -5.48 3.80 11.31
C CYS A 259 -5.41 5.10 10.51
N PHE A 260 -5.16 5.06 9.19
CA PHE A 260 -4.94 6.27 8.38
C PHE A 260 -6.14 7.22 8.41
N TYR A 261 -7.33 6.72 8.09
CA TYR A 261 -8.56 7.49 8.14
C TYR A 261 -8.85 8.04 9.54
N GLN A 262 -8.55 7.25 10.58
CA GLN A 262 -8.74 7.69 11.97
C GLN A 262 -7.81 8.84 12.33
N GLU A 263 -6.54 8.78 11.93
CA GLU A 263 -5.59 9.88 12.15
C GLU A 263 -5.95 11.14 11.35
N ASP A 264 -6.38 10.98 10.10
CA ASP A 264 -6.82 12.09 9.27
C ASP A 264 -8.08 12.75 9.85
N LEU A 265 -9.05 11.95 10.32
CA LEU A 265 -10.24 12.45 11.00
C LEU A 265 -9.87 13.18 12.31
N ILE A 266 -9.01 12.61 13.15
CA ILE A 266 -8.52 13.28 14.36
C ILE A 266 -7.81 14.59 14.00
N GLY A 267 -7.01 14.59 12.94
CA GLY A 267 -6.32 15.77 12.42
C GLY A 267 -7.28 16.84 11.89
N HIS A 268 -8.39 16.44 11.26
CA HIS A 268 -9.44 17.34 10.80
C HIS A 268 -10.21 17.94 11.98
N ILE A 269 -10.71 17.10 12.87
CA ILE A 269 -11.47 17.51 14.05
C ILE A 269 -10.63 18.45 14.93
N SER A 270 -9.37 18.10 15.22
CA SER A 270 -8.49 18.92 16.08
C SER A 270 -8.18 20.31 15.52
N LYS A 271 -8.23 20.50 14.20
CA LYS A 271 -8.06 21.84 13.58
C LYS A 271 -9.31 22.69 13.68
N ASN A 272 -10.49 22.06 13.69
CA ASN A 272 -11.79 22.74 13.67
C ASN A 272 -12.35 23.00 15.07
N ILE A 273 -11.84 22.32 16.10
CA ILE A 273 -12.21 22.59 17.49
C ILE A 273 -11.33 23.71 18.05
N HIS A 274 -11.96 24.80 18.48
CA HIS A 274 -11.31 25.90 19.18
C HIS A 274 -11.90 26.04 20.59
N GLY A 275 -11.06 25.97 21.63
CA GLY A 275 -11.44 26.16 23.03
C GLY A 275 -11.30 24.91 23.91
N SER A 276 -11.23 25.11 25.24
CA SER A 276 -11.07 24.05 26.24
C SER A 276 -12.37 23.61 26.91
N ASN A 277 -13.47 24.35 26.72
CA ASN A 277 -14.78 24.02 27.27
C ASN A 277 -15.61 23.26 26.23
N TYR A 278 -16.31 22.20 26.64
CA TYR A 278 -17.17 21.37 25.78
C TYR A 278 -16.45 20.62 24.65
N TYR A 279 -15.18 20.24 24.87
CA TYR A 279 -14.37 19.55 23.86
C TYR A 279 -15.04 18.25 23.36
N SER A 280 -15.62 17.44 24.26
CA SER A 280 -16.36 16.23 23.89
C SER A 280 -17.55 16.53 22.99
N ASP A 281 -18.31 17.59 23.31
CA ASP A 281 -19.54 17.94 22.62
C ASP A 281 -19.23 18.53 21.24
N LEU A 282 -18.14 19.29 21.12
CA LEU A 282 -17.62 19.78 19.84
C LEU A 282 -17.14 18.62 18.96
N VAL A 283 -16.44 17.62 19.51
CA VAL A 283 -16.06 16.41 18.77
C VAL A 283 -17.30 15.69 18.24
N VAL A 284 -18.32 15.48 19.07
CA VAL A 284 -19.57 14.82 18.66
C VAL A 284 -20.32 15.64 17.60
N HIS A 285 -20.37 16.97 17.76
CA HIS A 285 -21.03 17.88 16.83
C HIS A 285 -20.40 17.85 15.43
N TYR A 286 -19.08 18.03 15.34
CA TYR A 286 -18.38 17.99 14.05
C TYR A 286 -18.44 16.61 13.40
N TYR A 287 -18.34 15.54 14.21
CA TYR A 287 -18.49 14.18 13.69
C TYR A 287 -19.90 13.93 13.13
N SER A 288 -20.95 14.45 13.78
CA SER A 288 -22.33 14.30 13.31
C SER A 288 -22.55 15.03 11.99
N ILE A 289 -22.03 16.26 11.85
CA ILE A 289 -22.10 17.03 10.59
C ILE A 289 -21.40 16.28 9.45
N ASP A 290 -20.19 15.78 9.68
CA ASP A 290 -19.41 15.05 8.68
C ASP A 290 -20.13 13.75 8.26
N PHE A 291 -20.67 13.01 9.23
CA PHE A 291 -21.45 11.81 8.98
C PHE A 291 -22.70 12.09 8.12
N ASP A 292 -23.46 13.15 8.45
CA ASP A 292 -24.67 13.53 7.70
C ASP A 292 -24.34 13.98 6.27
N LEU A 293 -23.28 14.76 6.07
CA LEU A 293 -22.82 15.17 4.74
C LEU A 293 -22.39 13.96 3.89
N HIS A 294 -21.66 13.02 4.49
CA HIS A 294 -21.24 11.79 3.81
C HIS A 294 -22.41 10.83 3.52
N ALA A 295 -23.38 10.72 4.43
CA ALA A 295 -24.59 9.92 4.20
C ALA A 295 -25.36 10.44 2.98
N GLN A 296 -25.48 11.76 2.80
CA GLN A 296 -26.12 12.37 1.64
C GLN A 296 -25.37 12.07 0.32
N ILE A 297 -24.03 12.06 0.33
CA ILE A 297 -23.20 11.74 -0.84
C ILE A 297 -23.29 10.25 -1.20
N SER A 298 -23.48 9.36 -0.22
CA SER A 298 -23.54 7.91 -0.42
C SER A 298 -24.81 7.42 -1.14
N HIS A 299 -25.88 8.23 -1.14
CA HIS A 299 -27.14 7.90 -1.83
C HIS A 299 -27.06 8.04 -3.36
N THR A 300 -26.02 8.69 -3.90
CA THR A 300 -25.71 8.60 -5.33
C THR A 300 -24.93 7.33 -5.62
N LYS A 301 -25.60 6.29 -6.13
CA LYS A 301 -24.95 5.07 -6.64
C LYS A 301 -23.77 5.45 -7.56
N TYR A 302 -22.54 5.27 -7.09
CA TYR A 302 -21.33 5.41 -7.90
C TYR A 302 -21.36 4.34 -8.99
N LYS A 303 -21.98 4.63 -10.13
CA LYS A 303 -21.74 3.87 -11.36
C LYS A 303 -20.26 4.06 -11.69
N THR A 304 -19.53 2.98 -11.93
CA THR A 304 -18.16 3.04 -12.43
C THR A 304 -18.15 3.82 -13.74
N ILE A 305 -17.57 5.02 -13.74
CA ILE A 305 -17.52 5.88 -14.93
C ILE A 305 -16.19 5.61 -15.65
N SER A 306 -16.29 5.16 -16.90
CA SER A 306 -15.18 5.17 -17.86
C SER A 306 -15.55 6.06 -19.04
N LYS A 307 -14.97 7.25 -19.12
CA LYS A 307 -15.23 8.18 -20.22
C LYS A 307 -14.04 9.10 -20.47
N PRO A 308 -13.75 9.43 -21.74
CA PRO A 308 -12.80 10.48 -22.04
C PRO A 308 -13.32 11.82 -21.52
N ILE A 309 -12.40 12.70 -21.13
CA ILE A 309 -12.67 14.05 -20.65
C ILE A 309 -11.63 14.99 -21.26
N ASP A 310 -11.86 16.30 -21.21
CA ASP A 310 -10.88 17.28 -21.70
C ASP A 310 -10.62 17.17 -23.22
N LEU A 311 -11.68 17.44 -24.00
CA LEU A 311 -11.67 17.44 -25.46
C LEU A 311 -10.61 18.42 -25.99
N ASN A 312 -9.85 17.99 -26.99
CA ASN A 312 -8.88 18.81 -27.69
C ASN A 312 -9.31 19.07 -29.13
N VAL A 313 -9.81 20.27 -29.39
CA VAL A 313 -10.30 20.70 -30.71
C VAL A 313 -9.19 21.15 -31.66
N ASN A 314 -7.96 21.32 -31.18
CA ASN A 314 -6.85 21.89 -31.94
C ASN A 314 -5.92 20.82 -32.55
N ILE A 315 -6.25 19.54 -32.46
CA ILE A 315 -5.42 18.47 -33.03
C ILE A 315 -5.86 18.15 -34.45
N ILE A 316 -4.90 18.13 -35.37
CA ILE A 316 -5.09 17.69 -36.74
C ILE A 316 -5.01 16.16 -36.77
N ILE A 317 -6.14 15.49 -37.05
CA ILE A 317 -6.24 14.02 -37.04
C ILE A 317 -5.25 13.36 -38.02
N ASN A 318 -4.93 14.04 -39.12
CA ASN A 318 -4.01 13.56 -40.14
C ASN A 318 -2.58 13.34 -39.61
N ASP A 319 -2.23 13.95 -38.48
CA ASP A 319 -0.93 13.73 -37.81
C ASP A 319 -0.86 12.35 -37.12
N TYR A 320 -1.98 11.61 -37.08
CA TYR A 320 -2.08 10.29 -36.44
C TYR A 320 -2.63 9.23 -37.42
N PRO A 321 -1.83 8.75 -38.38
CA PRO A 321 -2.25 7.75 -39.37
C PRO A 321 -2.82 6.47 -38.77
N THR A 322 -2.32 6.07 -37.58
CA THR A 322 -2.79 4.87 -36.87
C THR A 322 -4.26 4.99 -36.44
N ILE A 323 -4.72 6.20 -36.09
CA ILE A 323 -6.13 6.45 -35.73
C ILE A 323 -7.01 6.34 -36.96
N ILE A 324 -6.57 6.90 -38.10
CA ILE A 324 -7.27 6.82 -39.38
C ILE A 324 -7.40 5.34 -39.81
N GLN A 325 -6.30 4.59 -39.80
CA GLN A 325 -6.32 3.17 -40.11
C GLN A 325 -7.22 2.35 -39.17
N HIS A 326 -7.35 2.75 -37.91
CA HIS A 326 -8.27 2.09 -36.99
C HIS A 326 -9.72 2.45 -37.29
N HIS A 327 -9.99 3.73 -37.57
CA HIS A 327 -11.29 4.20 -38.00
C HIS A 327 -11.77 3.45 -39.23
N ASP A 328 -10.96 3.33 -40.28
CA ASP A 328 -11.34 2.68 -41.55
C ASP A 328 -11.64 1.19 -41.39
N LYS A 329 -11.16 0.56 -40.30
CA LYS A 329 -11.50 -0.82 -39.94
C LYS A 329 -12.85 -0.96 -39.24
N ILE A 330 -13.37 0.11 -38.65
CA ILE A 330 -14.58 0.06 -37.81
C ILE A 330 -15.72 0.98 -38.29
N CYS A 331 -15.44 1.98 -39.14
CA CYS A 331 -16.39 2.87 -39.79
C CYS A 331 -16.29 2.71 -41.30
N THR A 332 -17.42 2.85 -41.99
CA THR A 332 -17.51 2.96 -43.46
C THR A 332 -17.64 4.41 -43.94
N CYS A 333 -17.59 5.37 -43.02
CA CYS A 333 -17.78 6.78 -43.31
C CYS A 333 -16.53 7.42 -43.92
N LEU A 334 -16.72 8.32 -44.89
CA LEU A 334 -15.62 9.01 -45.58
C LEU A 334 -15.11 10.26 -44.85
N ASN A 335 -15.82 10.72 -43.81
CA ASN A 335 -15.48 11.93 -43.05
C ASN A 335 -14.96 11.58 -41.65
N HIS A 336 -13.64 11.54 -41.50
CA HIS A 336 -12.99 11.20 -40.23
C HIS A 336 -13.27 12.24 -39.14
N LEU A 337 -13.42 13.52 -39.51
CA LEU A 337 -13.60 14.64 -38.58
C LEU A 337 -14.93 14.58 -37.83
N THR A 338 -15.96 13.97 -38.42
CA THR A 338 -17.27 13.82 -37.77
C THR A 338 -17.34 12.64 -36.81
N CYS A 339 -16.47 11.65 -36.99
CA CYS A 339 -16.54 10.39 -36.23
C CYS A 339 -15.50 10.31 -35.12
N ILE A 340 -14.44 11.11 -35.19
CA ILE A 340 -13.31 11.03 -34.29
C ILE A 340 -13.25 12.30 -33.44
N SER A 341 -13.14 12.11 -32.13
CA SER A 341 -12.91 13.19 -31.16
C SER A 341 -11.70 12.85 -30.31
N ILE A 342 -10.76 13.77 -30.14
CA ILE A 342 -9.50 13.54 -29.42
C ILE A 342 -9.55 14.21 -28.05
N TYR A 343 -9.00 13.54 -27.04
CA TYR A 343 -9.07 13.94 -25.64
C TYR A 343 -7.69 13.85 -24.98
N ARG A 344 -7.43 14.80 -24.07
CA ARG A 344 -6.16 14.85 -23.32
C ARG A 344 -6.16 13.94 -22.10
N ARG A 345 -7.33 13.60 -21.57
CA ARG A 345 -7.49 12.83 -20.34
C ARG A 345 -8.64 11.84 -20.45
N CYS A 346 -8.66 10.84 -19.59
CA CYS A 346 -9.76 9.89 -19.51
C CYS A 346 -10.01 9.51 -18.06
N VAL A 347 -11.27 9.44 -17.65
CA VAL A 347 -11.65 8.74 -16.43
C VAL A 347 -11.78 7.26 -16.80
N ILE A 348 -11.07 6.37 -16.10
CA ILE A 348 -11.15 4.94 -16.27
C ILE A 348 -11.31 4.34 -14.88
N ARG A 349 -12.44 3.67 -14.63
CA ARG A 349 -12.78 3.10 -13.30
C ARG A 349 -12.66 4.14 -12.18
N ASN A 350 -13.20 5.33 -12.41
CA ASN A 350 -13.16 6.49 -11.51
C ASN A 350 -11.79 7.16 -11.32
N TYR A 351 -10.73 6.69 -11.99
CA TYR A 351 -9.40 7.31 -11.93
C TYR A 351 -9.10 8.11 -13.18
N ILE A 352 -8.51 9.29 -13.01
CA ILE A 352 -8.09 10.13 -14.14
C ILE A 352 -6.75 9.61 -14.66
N PHE A 353 -6.66 9.44 -15.97
CA PHE A 353 -5.42 9.13 -16.69
C PHE A 353 -5.07 10.30 -17.60
N HIS A 354 -3.78 10.59 -17.71
CA HIS A 354 -3.27 11.64 -18.59
C HIS A 354 -2.73 11.04 -19.88
N SER A 355 -2.62 11.87 -20.92
CA SER A 355 -1.91 11.55 -22.15
C SER A 355 -0.70 12.46 -22.34
N LEU A 356 0.16 12.14 -23.30
CA LEU A 356 1.32 12.98 -23.62
C LEU A 356 0.95 14.33 -24.23
N ILE A 357 -0.26 14.49 -24.78
CA ILE A 357 -0.76 15.78 -25.25
C ILE A 357 -1.38 16.65 -24.13
N TYR A 358 -1.34 16.19 -22.87
CA TYR A 358 -1.80 16.98 -21.73
C TYR A 358 -0.69 17.91 -21.21
N ASN A 359 -0.80 19.20 -21.54
CA ASN A 359 0.23 20.21 -21.28
C ASN A 359 0.38 20.57 -19.79
N LYS A 360 -0.66 20.40 -18.97
CA LYS A 360 -0.65 20.75 -17.53
C LYS A 360 -0.22 19.59 -16.62
N ARG A 361 0.50 18.61 -17.15
CA ARG A 361 0.93 17.41 -16.39
C ARG A 361 2.00 17.68 -15.31
N GLY A 362 2.71 18.81 -15.40
CA GLY A 362 3.84 19.10 -14.51
C GLY A 362 4.89 17.98 -14.53
N LYS A 363 5.34 17.55 -13.35
CA LYS A 363 6.26 16.41 -13.18
C LYS A 363 5.56 15.05 -13.04
N SER A 364 4.24 14.97 -13.28
CA SER A 364 3.52 13.71 -13.09
C SER A 364 3.74 12.73 -14.25
N ASN A 365 3.86 11.45 -13.93
CA ASN A 365 3.92 10.34 -14.90
C ASN A 365 2.56 9.61 -15.09
N SER A 366 1.43 10.30 -14.87
CA SER A 366 0.07 9.72 -14.99
C SER A 366 -0.33 9.23 -16.40
N TYR A 367 0.58 9.32 -17.37
CA TYR A 367 0.41 8.81 -18.72
C TYR A 367 1.03 7.43 -18.92
N PHE A 368 1.80 6.92 -17.95
CA PHE A 368 2.43 5.60 -18.03
C PHE A 368 1.52 4.56 -17.37
N ILE A 369 1.22 3.50 -18.10
CA ILE A 369 0.24 2.50 -17.70
C ILE A 369 0.72 1.07 -17.95
N SER A 370 0.06 0.15 -17.27
CA SER A 370 -0.06 -1.25 -17.70
C SER A 370 -1.41 -1.47 -18.40
N TYR A 371 -1.44 -2.38 -19.37
CA TYR A 371 -2.64 -2.67 -20.16
C TYR A 371 -2.62 -4.09 -20.75
N SER A 372 -3.77 -4.56 -21.21
CA SER A 372 -3.90 -5.70 -22.13
C SER A 372 -4.37 -5.21 -23.51
N LYS A 373 -4.10 -5.95 -24.59
CA LYS A 373 -4.57 -5.52 -25.92
C LYS A 373 -6.04 -5.84 -26.14
N SER A 374 -6.50 -6.95 -25.56
CA SER A 374 -7.88 -7.40 -25.68
C SER A 374 -8.39 -8.03 -24.37
N ALA A 375 -9.68 -8.31 -24.30
CA ALA A 375 -10.27 -9.04 -23.17
C ALA A 375 -9.73 -10.48 -23.04
N ASN A 376 -9.28 -11.09 -24.14
CA ASN A 376 -8.75 -12.45 -24.18
C ASN A 376 -7.21 -12.49 -24.11
N ASP A 377 -6.58 -11.32 -23.93
CA ASP A 377 -5.14 -11.19 -23.87
C ASP A 377 -4.68 -11.24 -22.42
N TYR A 378 -4.11 -12.38 -22.04
CA TYR A 378 -3.58 -12.62 -20.69
C TYR A 378 -2.17 -12.02 -20.51
N ILE A 379 -1.59 -11.43 -21.55
CA ILE A 379 -0.27 -10.79 -21.48
C ILE A 379 -0.44 -9.35 -20.99
N LYS A 380 0.35 -9.00 -19.97
CA LYS A 380 0.46 -7.63 -19.47
C LYS A 380 1.50 -6.86 -20.29
N TYR A 381 1.11 -5.71 -20.81
CA TYR A 381 1.98 -4.77 -21.52
C TYR A 381 2.15 -3.48 -20.74
N PHE A 382 3.20 -2.72 -21.09
CA PHE A 382 3.52 -1.44 -20.50
C PHE A 382 3.74 -0.40 -21.59
N GLY A 383 3.25 0.82 -21.36
CA GLY A 383 3.29 1.86 -22.36
C GLY A 383 2.95 3.24 -21.83
N ARG A 384 3.20 4.24 -22.67
CA ARG A 384 2.77 5.61 -22.44
C ARG A 384 1.62 5.98 -23.36
N ILE A 385 0.58 6.59 -22.79
CA ILE A 385 -0.60 7.04 -23.52
C ILE A 385 -0.24 8.29 -24.32
N ILE A 386 -0.28 8.20 -25.64
CA ILE A 386 -0.06 9.34 -26.54
C ILE A 386 -1.25 10.29 -26.47
N LEU A 387 -2.47 9.74 -26.64
CA LEU A 387 -3.74 10.45 -26.58
C LEU A 387 -4.90 9.47 -26.34
N PHE A 388 -6.06 10.02 -26.01
CA PHE A 388 -7.33 9.31 -26.03
C PHE A 388 -8.18 9.78 -27.21
N PHE A 389 -9.02 8.91 -27.75
CA PHE A 389 -10.00 9.30 -28.76
C PHE A 389 -11.30 8.51 -28.65
N SER A 390 -12.40 9.12 -29.10
CA SER A 390 -13.65 8.42 -29.34
C SER A 390 -13.84 8.20 -30.83
N CYS A 391 -14.35 7.03 -31.20
CA CYS A 391 -14.74 6.69 -32.56
C CYS A 391 -16.00 5.83 -32.51
N ILE A 392 -17.07 6.23 -33.21
CA ILE A 392 -18.38 5.53 -33.25
C ILE A 392 -18.88 5.16 -31.84
N ASN A 393 -18.94 6.15 -30.94
CA ASN A 393 -19.37 5.98 -29.54
C ASN A 393 -18.54 5.00 -28.69
N ARG A 394 -17.38 4.57 -29.18
CA ARG A 394 -16.41 3.76 -28.42
C ARG A 394 -15.18 4.60 -28.09
N ASN A 395 -14.54 4.29 -26.98
CA ASN A 395 -13.43 5.07 -26.44
C ASN A 395 -12.15 4.25 -26.45
N TYR A 396 -11.08 4.86 -26.92
CA TYR A 396 -9.79 4.22 -27.16
C TYR A 396 -8.64 5.06 -26.62
N ALA A 397 -7.51 4.39 -26.37
CA ALA A 397 -6.22 5.01 -26.09
C ALA A 397 -5.22 4.57 -27.17
N VAL A 398 -4.42 5.54 -27.65
CA VAL A 398 -3.22 5.24 -28.45
C VAL A 398 -2.05 5.13 -27.47
N VAL A 399 -1.44 3.95 -27.40
CA VAL A 399 -0.38 3.64 -26.44
C VAL A 399 0.90 3.30 -27.19
N GLN A 400 2.00 4.00 -26.87
CA GLN A 400 3.32 3.64 -27.37
C GLN A 400 3.97 2.64 -26.41
N ARG A 401 4.36 1.48 -26.94
CA ARG A 401 4.77 0.32 -26.15
C ARG A 401 6.23 0.38 -25.72
N TYR A 402 6.53 -0.14 -24.54
CA TYR A 402 7.88 -0.46 -24.07
C TYR A 402 8.12 -1.98 -24.13
N THR A 403 9.35 -2.38 -24.46
CA THR A 403 9.71 -3.80 -24.53
C THR A 403 10.23 -4.27 -23.18
N GLN A 404 9.72 -5.40 -22.70
CA GLN A 404 10.26 -6.08 -21.53
C GLN A 404 11.32 -7.09 -21.99
N ASN A 405 12.59 -6.75 -21.76
CA ASN A 405 13.71 -7.58 -22.21
C ASN A 405 14.09 -8.65 -21.18
N GLN A 406 13.85 -8.37 -19.89
CA GLN A 406 14.22 -9.26 -18.80
C GLN A 406 13.28 -9.10 -17.60
N ASN A 407 13.29 -10.10 -16.75
CA ASN A 407 12.59 -10.08 -15.47
C ASN A 407 13.37 -9.25 -14.44
N PHE A 408 12.65 -8.56 -13.56
CA PHE A 408 13.26 -7.71 -12.54
C PHE A 408 14.03 -8.54 -11.51
N SER A 409 13.53 -9.74 -11.20
CA SER A 409 14.15 -10.70 -10.30
C SER A 409 15.59 -11.06 -10.69
N TYR A 410 15.94 -10.98 -11.97
CA TYR A 410 17.28 -11.31 -12.48
C TYR A 410 18.38 -10.45 -11.86
N LEU A 411 18.05 -9.23 -11.40
CA LEU A 411 18.99 -8.37 -10.66
C LEU A 411 19.46 -9.02 -9.35
N PHE A 412 18.70 -9.99 -8.82
CA PHE A 412 18.99 -10.72 -7.60
C PHE A 412 19.47 -12.16 -7.84
N LYS A 413 19.79 -12.56 -9.08
CA LYS A 413 20.13 -13.96 -9.43
C LYS A 413 21.29 -14.56 -8.62
N THR A 414 22.20 -13.73 -8.13
CA THR A 414 23.36 -14.15 -7.33
C THR A 414 23.07 -14.23 -5.83
N SER A 415 21.89 -13.77 -5.41
CA SER A 415 21.46 -13.79 -4.01
C SER A 415 20.99 -15.18 -3.60
N PRO A 416 21.30 -15.64 -2.37
CA PRO A 416 20.73 -16.87 -1.83
C PRO A 416 19.19 -16.84 -1.70
N TYR A 417 18.58 -15.66 -1.78
CA TYR A 417 17.13 -15.47 -1.68
C TYR A 417 16.39 -15.51 -3.03
N PHE A 418 17.11 -15.67 -4.15
CA PHE A 418 16.53 -15.55 -5.49
C PHE A 418 15.32 -16.46 -5.71
N SER A 419 15.40 -17.73 -5.31
CA SER A 419 14.32 -18.71 -5.52
C SER A 419 13.01 -18.35 -4.80
N LEU A 420 13.08 -17.63 -3.68
CA LEU A 420 11.91 -17.11 -2.97
C LEU A 420 11.38 -15.83 -3.61
N LEU A 421 12.29 -14.99 -4.11
CA LEU A 421 11.99 -13.66 -4.62
C LEU A 421 11.52 -13.62 -6.07
N GLU A 422 11.88 -14.60 -6.90
CA GLU A 422 11.68 -14.58 -8.34
C GLU A 422 10.25 -14.16 -8.74
N LYS A 423 9.26 -15.00 -8.42
CA LYS A 423 7.86 -14.73 -8.79
C LYS A 423 7.29 -13.48 -8.10
N PRO A 424 7.45 -13.25 -6.78
CA PRO A 424 6.96 -12.04 -6.13
C PRO A 424 7.52 -10.76 -6.74
N LEU A 425 8.83 -10.72 -7.03
CA LEU A 425 9.46 -9.55 -7.62
C LEU A 425 8.96 -9.27 -9.03
N ASP A 426 8.84 -10.28 -9.88
CA ASP A 426 8.41 -10.10 -11.27
C ASP A 426 6.92 -9.73 -11.41
N ASN A 427 6.11 -10.00 -10.38
CA ASN A 427 4.75 -9.47 -10.29
C ASN A 427 4.72 -8.04 -9.72
N CYS A 428 5.73 -7.68 -8.95
CA CYS A 428 5.82 -6.40 -8.27
C CYS A 428 6.47 -5.30 -9.14
N PHE A 429 7.44 -5.69 -9.96
CA PHE A 429 8.30 -4.82 -10.74
C PHE A 429 8.58 -5.45 -12.10
N SER A 430 8.77 -4.62 -13.11
CA SER A 430 9.11 -5.03 -14.47
C SER A 430 10.29 -4.21 -14.98
N LEU A 431 11.14 -4.83 -15.80
CA LEU A 431 12.34 -4.21 -16.32
C LEU A 431 12.22 -4.02 -17.83
N LEU A 432 12.06 -2.77 -18.24
CA LEU A 432 11.74 -2.38 -19.60
C LEU A 432 12.93 -1.74 -20.30
N SER A 433 12.87 -1.63 -21.64
CA SER A 433 13.75 -0.77 -22.42
C SER A 433 13.71 0.68 -21.90
N LYS A 434 14.84 1.40 -21.99
CA LYS A 434 14.88 2.82 -21.59
C LYS A 434 13.99 3.69 -22.45
N GLU A 435 14.04 3.45 -23.76
CA GLU A 435 13.21 4.13 -24.74
C GLU A 435 12.01 3.25 -25.16
N PRO A 436 10.87 3.88 -25.52
CA PRO A 436 9.75 3.14 -26.09
C PRO A 436 10.13 2.55 -27.45
N SER A 437 9.45 1.49 -27.83
CA SER A 437 9.49 0.94 -29.19
C SER A 437 8.73 1.82 -30.18
N ASP A 438 8.93 1.56 -31.47
CA ASP A 438 8.14 2.15 -32.56
C ASP A 438 6.75 1.50 -32.71
N LEU A 439 6.39 0.59 -31.80
CA LEU A 439 5.09 -0.09 -31.81
C LEU A 439 4.04 0.73 -31.07
N PHE A 440 2.90 0.92 -31.74
CA PHE A 440 1.73 1.57 -31.21
C PHE A 440 0.56 0.59 -31.10
N ASP A 441 -0.12 0.60 -29.97
CA ASP A 441 -1.33 -0.15 -29.74
C ASP A 441 -2.53 0.81 -29.66
N ILE A 442 -3.63 0.44 -30.32
CA ILE A 442 -4.93 1.07 -30.11
C ILE A 442 -5.76 0.11 -29.27
N ILE A 443 -6.03 0.51 -28.04
CA ILE A 443 -6.75 -0.31 -27.06
C ILE A 443 -8.05 0.37 -26.64
N ASN A 444 -9.07 -0.43 -26.35
CA ASN A 444 -10.24 0.09 -25.64
C ASN A 444 -9.80 0.59 -24.26
N ILE A 445 -10.34 1.74 -23.80
CA ILE A 445 -9.97 2.31 -22.49
C ILE A 445 -10.22 1.34 -21.33
N ASN A 446 -11.13 0.38 -21.47
CA ASN A 446 -11.42 -0.61 -20.43
C ASN A 446 -10.29 -1.65 -20.26
N HIS A 447 -9.36 -1.75 -21.21
CA HIS A 447 -8.18 -2.61 -21.13
C HIS A 447 -6.97 -1.92 -20.48
N VAL A 448 -7.08 -0.64 -20.11
CA VAL A 448 -6.10 0.00 -19.22
C VAL A 448 -6.25 -0.62 -17.83
N ILE A 449 -5.15 -1.13 -17.28
CA ILE A 449 -5.15 -1.87 -16.02
C ILE A 449 -4.84 -0.92 -14.86
N LYS A 450 -3.63 -0.34 -14.82
CA LYS A 450 -3.16 0.51 -13.72
C LYS A 450 -2.24 1.62 -14.21
N HIS A 451 -2.18 2.70 -13.44
CA HIS A 451 -1.05 3.64 -13.47
C HIS A 451 0.22 2.91 -13.02
N CYS A 452 1.34 3.33 -13.61
CA CYS A 452 2.65 2.83 -13.22
C CYS A 452 3.57 3.96 -12.74
N ILE A 453 4.48 3.60 -11.85
CA ILE A 453 5.60 4.44 -11.42
C ILE A 453 6.85 3.92 -12.12
N THR A 454 7.65 4.83 -12.64
CA THR A 454 8.79 4.54 -13.51
C THR A 454 10.07 5.11 -12.92
N PHE A 455 11.14 4.32 -12.91
CA PHE A 455 12.44 4.67 -12.36
C PHE A 455 13.53 4.42 -13.39
N GLU A 456 14.37 5.43 -13.62
CA GLU A 456 15.55 5.26 -14.47
C GLU A 456 16.57 4.33 -13.80
N PHE A 457 17.02 3.32 -14.53
CA PHE A 457 17.99 2.37 -14.04
C PHE A 457 18.96 1.98 -15.16
N GLN A 458 20.16 2.56 -15.15
CA GLN A 458 21.18 2.33 -16.18
C GLN A 458 20.63 2.58 -17.60
N GLN A 459 20.62 1.56 -18.48
CA GLN A 459 20.05 1.60 -19.83
C GLN A 459 18.63 1.01 -19.90
N GLN A 460 17.93 0.96 -18.77
CA GLN A 460 16.61 0.35 -18.63
C GLN A 460 15.69 1.23 -17.78
N LEU A 461 14.41 0.84 -17.75
CA LEU A 461 13.39 1.46 -16.92
C LEU A 461 12.81 0.40 -15.97
N ILE A 462 12.90 0.64 -14.67
CA ILE A 462 12.16 -0.18 -13.69
C ILE A 462 10.75 0.40 -13.57
N VAL A 463 9.75 -0.45 -13.69
CA VAL A 463 8.34 -0.07 -13.65
C VAL A 463 7.62 -0.86 -12.57
N THR A 464 6.73 -0.20 -11.82
CA THR A 464 5.86 -0.86 -10.84
C THR A 464 4.45 -0.30 -10.93
N GLU A 465 3.46 -1.18 -10.85
CA GLU A 465 2.05 -0.78 -10.84
C GLU A 465 1.65 -0.19 -9.48
N VAL A 466 0.75 0.79 -9.49
CA VAL A 466 0.14 1.31 -8.26
C VAL A 466 -0.64 0.19 -7.55
N SER A 467 -0.28 -0.08 -6.31
CA SER A 467 -0.76 -1.25 -5.56
C SER A 467 -2.23 -1.13 -5.19
N ALA A 468 -2.64 0.03 -4.68
CA ALA A 468 -4.01 0.36 -4.30
C ALA A 468 -4.25 1.86 -4.48
N TYR A 469 -5.46 2.23 -4.90
CA TYR A 469 -5.87 3.61 -5.11
C TYR A 469 -6.73 4.19 -3.99
N HIS A 470 -7.40 3.34 -3.20
CA HIS A 470 -8.44 3.76 -2.24
C HIS A 470 -7.93 3.96 -0.81
N GLU A 471 -6.62 3.93 -0.61
CA GLU A 471 -6.10 3.66 0.72
C GLU A 471 -5.87 4.93 1.56
N HIS A 472 -5.94 6.13 0.95
CA HIS A 472 -5.60 7.41 1.61
C HIS A 472 -6.32 8.65 1.05
N ASP A 473 -7.46 8.49 0.35
CA ASP A 473 -8.27 9.62 -0.14
C ASP A 473 -9.75 9.42 0.20
#